data_AF-A0AA39T8Q7-F1
#
_entry.id   AF-A0AA39T8Q7-F1
#
_cell.length_a   1.000
_cell.length_b   1.000
_cell.length_c   1.000
_cell.angle_alpha   90.00
_cell.angle_beta   90.00
_cell.angle_gamma   90.00
#
_symmetry.space_group_name_H-M   'P 1'
#
loop_
_entity.id
_entity.type
_entity.pdbx_description
1 polymer ?
#
loop_
_entity_poly.entity_id
_entity_poly.type
_entity_poly.pdbx_seq_one_letter_code
_entity_poly.pdbx_strand_id
1 'polypeptide(L)'
;MFGSVVPTQNLPPFYTTITKMSGESNIGAWIQFAKLTSAAGEMTSFPYIKGVAGCIAAILEIVELEGKNNKDLQDLAESIGTTIRIIKETVEAHGDTSAIRFRDLCVEIQRYLESLIGELNTTRRKLKFKSITRFLTTKKVSAVIDGYKQRVNNIKADYLVLVTTDSRLAISGMQDTLITTVTHATETAQSRITSTVKAQADCMRGEIRSLGNIQRDHTAKICEKLQDMTGYYRGHIRELRMGDIYVERLVSPRHDSTREYQDCYGTVECSNTAKIIRVYQHSTDNEEAIFKQFDEVTEALINLRHPNIAQIFGVCRSPNFLAIVFHGSTQMCFHDYELGRRIFIQAFHVSPFIKHER
;
A
#
# COMPACT_ATOMS: atom_id res chain seq x y z
N MET A 1 17.27 -31.27 -16.39
CA MET A 1 17.80 -30.58 -17.57
C MET A 1 19.08 -29.86 -17.16
N PHE A 2 20.12 -30.02 -17.97
CA PHE A 2 21.54 -29.78 -17.68
C PHE A 2 21.84 -28.35 -17.18
N GLY A 3 22.37 -28.23 -15.97
CA GLY A 3 23.10 -27.05 -15.51
C GLY A 3 24.55 -27.17 -15.98
N SER A 4 24.87 -26.52 -17.10
CA SER A 4 26.23 -26.43 -17.62
C SER A 4 27.07 -25.53 -16.73
N VAL A 5 28.08 -26.13 -16.11
CA VAL A 5 29.22 -25.48 -15.46
C VAL A 5 29.93 -24.59 -16.48
N VAL A 6 30.07 -23.29 -16.18
CA VAL A 6 31.04 -22.43 -16.85
C VAL A 6 32.27 -22.35 -15.93
N PRO A 7 33.45 -22.84 -16.34
CA PRO A 7 34.64 -22.69 -15.54
C PRO A 7 35.11 -21.24 -15.62
N THR A 8 35.12 -20.59 -14.46
CA THR A 8 35.90 -19.37 -14.22
C THR A 8 37.36 -19.66 -14.55
N GLN A 9 37.83 -19.14 -15.69
CA GLN A 9 39.26 -19.13 -16.00
C GLN A 9 39.94 -18.23 -14.98
N ASN A 10 40.64 -18.86 -14.05
CA ASN A 10 41.58 -18.23 -13.14
C ASN A 10 42.71 -17.60 -13.96
N LEU A 11 42.62 -16.29 -14.20
CA LEU A 11 43.75 -15.47 -14.62
C LEU A 11 44.82 -15.47 -13.51
N PRO A 12 46.11 -15.68 -13.82
CA PRO A 12 47.17 -15.75 -12.83
C PRO A 12 47.40 -14.39 -12.12
N PRO A 13 47.87 -14.41 -10.86
CA PRO A 13 48.06 -13.21 -10.06
C PRO A 13 49.39 -12.55 -10.42
N PHE A 14 49.42 -11.77 -11.50
CA PHE A 14 50.52 -10.83 -11.76
C PHE A 14 50.16 -9.43 -11.27
N TYR A 15 49.75 -9.33 -10.00
CA TYR A 15 49.59 -8.06 -9.31
C TYR A 15 50.79 -7.85 -8.40
N THR A 16 51.90 -7.40 -8.98
CA THR A 16 52.93 -6.74 -8.19
C THR A 16 52.71 -5.23 -8.29
N THR A 17 52.29 -4.69 -7.16
CA THR A 17 52.22 -3.28 -6.79
C THR A 17 53.41 -2.51 -7.36
N ILE A 18 53.20 -1.73 -8.43
CA ILE A 18 54.13 -0.66 -8.78
C ILE A 18 53.75 0.52 -7.91
N THR A 19 54.39 0.54 -6.74
CA THR A 19 54.39 1.63 -5.78
C THR A 19 54.60 2.94 -6.52
N LYS A 20 53.70 3.90 -6.27
CA LYS A 20 53.73 5.31 -6.69
C LYS A 20 55.17 5.80 -6.85
N MET A 21 55.67 5.85 -8.09
CA MET A 21 56.99 6.41 -8.43
C MET A 21 56.91 7.93 -8.27
N SER A 22 57.09 8.37 -7.03
CA SER A 22 57.09 9.76 -6.61
C SER A 22 58.52 10.17 -6.32
N GLY A 23 59.08 11.06 -7.15
CA GLY A 23 59.93 12.13 -6.64
C GLY A 23 61.43 12.11 -6.95
N GLU A 24 62.03 11.01 -7.40
CA GLU A 24 63.45 11.01 -7.80
C GLU A 24 63.64 10.27 -9.13
N SER A 25 64.13 11.00 -10.14
CA SER A 25 64.39 10.49 -11.50
C SER A 25 65.43 9.37 -11.47
N ASN A 26 64.99 8.12 -11.30
CA ASN A 26 65.83 6.95 -11.47
C ASN A 26 65.57 6.36 -12.86
N ILE A 27 66.39 6.74 -13.84
CA ILE A 27 66.35 6.21 -15.23
C ILE A 27 66.30 4.68 -15.22
N GLY A 28 66.99 4.04 -14.27
CA GLY A 28 66.96 2.59 -14.05
C GLY A 28 65.55 2.04 -13.76
N ALA A 29 64.73 2.76 -13.00
CA ALA A 29 63.34 2.36 -12.74
C ALA A 29 62.50 2.39 -14.04
N TRP A 30 62.69 3.41 -14.87
CA TRP A 30 62.02 3.50 -16.17
C TRP A 30 62.47 2.39 -17.14
N ILE A 31 63.75 2.00 -17.12
CA ILE A 31 64.27 0.85 -17.89
C ILE A 31 63.59 -0.43 -17.45
N GLN A 32 63.51 -0.70 -16.14
CA GLN A 32 62.86 -1.91 -15.63
C GLN A 32 61.37 -1.93 -15.96
N PHE A 33 60.69 -0.78 -15.80
CA PHE A 33 59.30 -0.64 -16.18
C PHE A 33 59.08 -0.94 -17.67
N ALA A 34 59.92 -0.40 -18.55
CA ALA A 34 59.83 -0.63 -19.99
C ALA A 34 60.10 -2.10 -20.36
N LYS A 35 61.11 -2.74 -19.75
CA LYS A 35 61.40 -4.17 -19.96
C LYS A 35 60.25 -5.07 -19.51
N LEU A 36 59.71 -4.82 -18.31
CA LEU A 36 58.58 -5.58 -17.79
C LEU A 36 57.35 -5.39 -18.68
N THR A 37 57.09 -4.15 -19.13
CA THR A 37 55.99 -3.84 -20.04
C THR A 37 56.17 -4.53 -21.39
N SER A 38 57.39 -4.62 -21.90
CA SER A 38 57.70 -5.36 -23.13
C SER A 38 57.45 -6.86 -22.97
N ALA A 39 57.89 -7.46 -21.86
CA ALA A 39 57.68 -8.88 -21.56
C ALA A 39 56.18 -9.19 -21.34
N ALA A 40 55.46 -8.33 -20.62
CA ALA A 40 54.02 -8.43 -20.48
C ALA A 40 53.30 -8.28 -21.83
N GLY A 41 53.80 -7.42 -22.73
CA GLY A 41 53.28 -7.29 -24.10
C GLY A 41 53.44 -8.56 -24.95
N GLU A 42 54.36 -9.46 -24.61
CA GLU A 42 54.47 -10.78 -25.24
C GLU A 42 53.42 -11.78 -24.74
N MET A 43 52.96 -11.60 -23.49
CA MET A 43 52.06 -12.52 -22.80
C MET A 43 50.59 -12.07 -22.82
N THR A 44 50.31 -10.85 -23.29
CA THR A 44 48.98 -10.23 -23.25
C THR A 44 48.40 -10.03 -24.65
N SER A 45 47.09 -9.79 -24.74
CA SER A 45 46.34 -9.53 -25.98
C SER A 45 46.76 -8.26 -26.74
N PHE A 46 47.81 -7.55 -26.30
CA PHE A 46 48.20 -6.22 -26.78
C PHE A 46 49.64 -6.20 -27.33
N PRO A 47 49.92 -6.93 -28.44
CA PRO A 47 51.28 -7.14 -28.95
C PRO A 47 51.98 -5.86 -29.45
N TYR A 48 51.23 -4.78 -29.71
CA TYR A 48 51.77 -3.50 -30.16
C TYR A 48 52.50 -2.71 -29.07
N ILE A 49 52.24 -2.99 -27.78
CA ILE A 49 52.96 -2.36 -26.67
C ILE A 49 54.39 -2.87 -26.61
N LYS A 50 54.62 -4.16 -26.93
CA LYS A 50 55.94 -4.81 -26.90
C LYS A 50 56.98 -4.00 -27.67
N GLY A 51 56.67 -3.63 -28.91
CA GLY A 51 57.61 -2.96 -29.79
C GLY A 51 58.01 -1.57 -29.27
N VAL A 52 57.04 -0.76 -28.85
CA VAL A 52 57.29 0.55 -28.24
C VAL A 52 58.09 0.42 -26.94
N ALA A 53 57.67 -0.48 -26.05
CA ALA A 53 58.31 -0.69 -24.76
C ALA A 53 59.77 -1.17 -24.91
N GLY A 54 60.03 -2.07 -25.86
CA GLY A 54 61.38 -2.53 -26.19
C GLY A 54 62.28 -1.40 -26.72
N CYS A 55 61.75 -0.56 -27.62
CA CYS A 55 62.50 0.59 -28.13
C CYS A 55 62.81 1.62 -27.02
N ILE A 56 61.83 1.87 -26.15
CA ILE A 56 61.99 2.76 -25.00
C ILE A 56 63.06 2.25 -24.05
N ALA A 57 63.05 0.94 -23.72
CA ALA A 57 64.08 0.34 -22.89
C ALA A 57 65.49 0.54 -23.49
N ALA A 58 65.64 0.31 -24.79
CA ALA A 58 66.93 0.47 -25.47
C ALA A 58 67.44 1.93 -25.46
N ILE A 59 66.55 2.91 -25.67
CA ILE A 59 66.92 4.33 -25.62
C ILE A 59 67.29 4.74 -24.19
N LEU A 60 66.50 4.32 -23.20
CA LEU A 60 66.77 4.62 -21.80
C LEU A 60 68.07 3.98 -21.30
N GLU A 61 68.44 2.79 -21.78
CA GLU A 61 69.74 2.18 -21.48
C GLU A 61 70.91 2.99 -22.05
N ILE A 62 70.78 3.51 -23.28
CA ILE A 62 71.79 4.42 -23.86
C ILE A 62 71.88 5.70 -23.02
N VAL A 63 70.74 6.23 -22.58
CA VAL A 63 70.66 7.41 -21.71
C VAL A 63 71.16 7.12 -20.29
N GLU A 64 71.04 5.90 -19.76
CA GLU A 64 71.56 5.55 -18.43
C GLU A 64 73.08 5.35 -18.45
N LEU A 65 73.60 4.73 -19.50
CA LEU A 65 75.05 4.54 -19.66
C LEU A 65 75.77 5.88 -19.82
N GLU A 66 75.09 6.87 -20.39
CA GLU A 66 75.71 8.13 -20.77
C GLU A 66 75.13 9.34 -19.97
N GLY A 67 73.83 9.56 -19.92
CA GLY A 67 73.22 10.78 -19.35
C GLY A 67 73.07 10.94 -17.83
N LYS A 68 73.72 10.15 -16.95
CA LYS A 68 73.37 10.16 -15.49
C LYS A 68 73.32 11.54 -14.83
N ASN A 69 74.19 12.47 -15.25
CA ASN A 69 74.31 13.81 -14.67
C ASN A 69 73.79 14.94 -15.59
N ASN A 70 73.09 14.59 -16.67
CA ASN A 70 72.60 15.58 -17.62
C ASN A 70 71.10 15.80 -17.42
N LYS A 71 70.71 17.02 -17.02
CA LYS A 71 69.32 17.42 -16.77
C LYS A 71 68.42 17.21 -17.98
N ASP A 72 68.88 17.60 -19.18
CA ASP A 72 68.10 17.44 -20.42
C ASP A 72 67.81 15.97 -20.74
N LEU A 73 68.76 15.07 -20.43
CA LEU A 73 68.61 13.64 -20.61
C LEU A 73 67.74 12.99 -19.52
N GLN A 74 67.77 13.51 -18.29
CA GLN A 74 66.84 13.12 -17.23
C GLN A 74 65.40 13.53 -17.58
N ASP A 75 65.20 14.76 -18.09
CA ASP A 75 63.89 15.25 -18.49
C ASP A 75 63.34 14.46 -19.70
N LEU A 76 64.22 14.09 -20.64
CA LEU A 76 63.88 13.17 -21.74
C LEU A 76 63.48 11.79 -21.21
N ALA A 77 64.25 11.21 -20.28
CA ALA A 77 63.94 9.92 -19.69
C ALA A 77 62.60 9.92 -18.95
N GLU A 78 62.30 10.99 -18.21
CA GLU A 78 61.04 11.17 -17.51
C GLU A 78 59.85 11.31 -18.47
N SER A 79 60.02 12.06 -19.57
CA SER A 79 58.98 12.19 -20.61
C SER A 79 58.70 10.86 -21.30
N ILE A 80 59.75 10.12 -21.69
CA ILE A 80 59.64 8.78 -22.28
C ILE A 80 58.98 7.80 -21.31
N GLY A 81 59.45 7.76 -20.07
CA GLY A 81 58.92 6.90 -19.01
C GLY A 81 57.44 7.16 -18.73
N THR A 82 57.07 8.43 -18.59
CA THR A 82 55.66 8.83 -18.43
C THR A 82 54.82 8.39 -19.62
N THR A 83 55.32 8.50 -20.84
CA THR A 83 54.59 8.11 -22.05
C THR A 83 54.27 6.62 -22.05
N ILE A 84 55.24 5.75 -21.77
CA ILE A 84 55.00 4.30 -21.72
C ILE A 84 54.05 3.91 -20.57
N ARG A 85 54.13 4.62 -19.44
CA ARG A 85 53.20 4.42 -18.33
C ARG A 85 51.76 4.73 -18.74
N ILE A 86 51.52 5.87 -19.40
CA ILE A 86 50.17 6.23 -19.85
C ILE A 86 49.66 5.21 -20.87
N ILE A 87 50.50 4.74 -21.80
CA ILE A 87 50.14 3.69 -22.77
C ILE A 87 49.72 2.41 -22.04
N LYS A 88 50.53 1.92 -21.08
CA LYS A 88 50.22 0.71 -20.30
C LYS A 88 48.92 0.85 -19.52
N GLU A 89 48.79 1.92 -18.72
CA GLU A 89 47.60 2.19 -17.90
C GLU A 89 46.33 2.26 -18.75
N THR A 90 46.42 2.86 -19.94
CA THR A 90 45.25 3.04 -20.80
C THR A 90 44.80 1.72 -21.42
N VAL A 91 45.74 0.88 -21.83
CA VAL A 91 45.41 -0.45 -22.36
C VAL A 91 44.85 -1.37 -21.26
N GLU A 92 45.43 -1.34 -20.05
CA GLU A 92 44.91 -2.09 -18.90
C GLU A 92 43.48 -1.66 -18.52
N ALA A 93 43.19 -0.37 -18.56
CA ALA A 93 41.87 0.15 -18.19
C ALA A 93 40.76 -0.15 -19.21
N HIS A 94 41.12 -0.38 -20.48
CA HIS A 94 40.14 -0.31 -21.57
C HIS A 94 40.12 -1.54 -22.49
N GLY A 95 41.03 -2.49 -22.28
CA GLY A 95 41.04 -3.77 -22.97
C GLY A 95 41.04 -3.64 -24.50
N ASP A 96 40.47 -4.64 -25.18
CA ASP A 96 40.46 -4.75 -26.65
C ASP A 96 39.71 -3.61 -27.36
N THR A 97 38.72 -3.00 -26.70
CA THR A 97 37.91 -1.90 -27.24
C THR A 97 38.72 -0.63 -27.51
N SER A 98 39.82 -0.40 -26.77
CA SER A 98 40.72 0.74 -26.99
C SER A 98 41.77 0.51 -28.09
N ALA A 99 41.89 -0.73 -28.58
CA ALA A 99 43.11 -1.21 -29.20
C ALA A 99 43.41 -0.63 -30.59
N ILE A 100 42.44 -0.10 -31.35
CA ILE A 100 42.69 0.32 -32.74
C ILE A 100 43.46 1.65 -32.79
N ARG A 101 42.89 2.73 -32.21
CA ARG A 101 43.55 4.05 -32.24
C ARG A 101 44.84 4.07 -31.41
N PHE A 102 44.90 3.28 -30.33
CA PHE A 102 46.13 3.11 -29.56
C PHE A 102 47.19 2.31 -30.33
N ARG A 103 46.81 1.28 -31.09
CA ARG A 103 47.73 0.49 -31.91
C ARG A 103 48.41 1.36 -32.96
N ASP A 104 47.65 2.14 -33.72
CA ASP A 104 48.22 2.99 -34.77
C ASP A 104 49.23 3.99 -34.20
N LEU A 105 48.88 4.61 -33.06
CA LEU A 105 49.78 5.51 -32.37
C LEU A 105 51.03 4.80 -31.84
N CYS A 106 50.88 3.60 -31.28
CA CYS A 106 52.02 2.79 -30.82
C CYS A 106 52.94 2.41 -31.99
N VAL A 107 52.39 2.03 -33.15
CA VAL A 107 53.18 1.72 -34.35
C VAL A 107 53.93 2.97 -34.84
N GLU A 108 53.30 4.14 -34.81
CA GLU A 108 53.93 5.40 -35.18
C GLU A 108 55.10 5.77 -34.25
N ILE A 109 54.88 5.66 -32.94
CA ILE A 109 55.90 5.88 -31.92
C ILE A 109 57.04 4.88 -32.11
N GLN A 110 56.74 3.60 -32.26
CA GLN A 110 57.74 2.55 -32.45
C GLN A 110 58.65 2.86 -33.64
N ARG A 111 58.07 3.16 -34.80
CA ARG A 111 58.85 3.47 -36.02
C ARG A 111 59.77 4.69 -35.83
N TYR A 112 59.30 5.72 -35.11
CA TYR A 112 60.14 6.86 -34.75
C TYR A 112 61.30 6.45 -33.84
N LEU A 113 61.03 5.66 -32.79
CA LEU A 113 62.05 5.22 -31.84
C LEU A 113 63.05 4.25 -32.48
N GLU A 114 62.63 3.36 -33.36
CA GLU A 114 63.52 2.45 -34.12
C GLU A 114 64.50 3.24 -35.00
N SER A 115 63.98 4.24 -35.72
CA SER A 115 64.82 5.16 -36.50
C SER A 115 65.82 5.89 -35.61
N LEU A 116 65.37 6.38 -34.45
CA LEU A 116 66.22 7.07 -33.48
C LEU A 116 67.31 6.16 -32.92
N ILE A 117 66.99 4.91 -32.58
CA ILE A 117 67.96 3.89 -32.12
C ILE A 117 69.02 3.63 -33.19
N GLY A 118 68.62 3.52 -34.46
CA GLY A 118 69.55 3.37 -35.58
C GLY A 118 70.54 4.54 -35.65
N GLU A 119 70.03 5.78 -35.65
CA GLU A 119 70.85 7.00 -35.68
C GLU A 119 71.77 7.11 -34.44
N LEU A 120 71.25 6.79 -33.25
CA LEU A 120 72.04 6.78 -32.01
C LEU A 120 73.19 5.78 -32.07
N ASN A 121 72.93 4.55 -32.53
CA ASN A 121 73.96 3.52 -32.65
C ASN A 121 75.05 3.91 -33.66
N THR A 122 74.69 4.56 -34.77
CA THR A 122 75.69 5.07 -35.73
C THR A 122 76.51 6.22 -35.14
N THR A 123 75.89 7.12 -34.38
CA THR A 123 76.56 8.24 -33.71
C THR A 123 77.49 7.73 -32.62
N ARG A 124 77.05 6.76 -31.83
CA ARG A 124 77.81 6.11 -30.76
C ARG A 124 79.07 5.42 -31.27
N ARG A 125 79.00 4.73 -32.41
CA ARG A 125 80.18 4.10 -33.04
C ARG A 125 81.19 5.12 -33.56
N LYS A 126 80.77 6.35 -33.86
CA LYS A 126 81.60 7.38 -34.50
C LYS A 126 82.19 8.40 -33.54
N LEU A 127 81.54 8.68 -32.39
CA LEU A 127 81.87 9.84 -31.56
C LEU A 127 81.72 9.58 -30.06
N LYS A 128 82.41 10.38 -29.24
CA LYS A 128 82.37 10.35 -27.76
C LYS A 128 81.02 10.86 -27.22
N PHE A 129 80.66 10.43 -26.00
CA PHE A 129 79.56 10.86 -25.13
C PHE A 129 78.95 12.25 -25.38
N LYS A 130 79.74 13.33 -25.40
CA LYS A 130 79.25 14.71 -25.59
C LYS A 130 78.47 14.88 -26.90
N SER A 131 78.73 14.02 -27.89
CA SER A 131 78.05 14.00 -29.17
C SER A 131 76.65 13.38 -29.11
N ILE A 132 76.40 12.43 -28.21
CA ILE A 132 75.08 11.79 -28.06
C ILE A 132 74.10 12.73 -27.35
N THR A 133 74.55 13.39 -26.29
CA THR A 133 73.78 14.45 -25.63
C THR A 133 73.41 15.54 -26.63
N ARG A 134 74.40 16.07 -27.38
CA ARG A 134 74.16 17.10 -28.39
C ARG A 134 73.21 16.62 -29.48
N PHE A 135 73.32 15.37 -29.91
CA PHE A 135 72.44 14.80 -30.92
C PHE A 135 70.97 14.77 -30.45
N LEU A 136 70.72 14.24 -29.25
CA LEU A 136 69.36 14.14 -28.68
C LEU A 136 68.74 15.52 -28.42
N THR A 137 69.53 16.48 -27.93
CA THR A 137 69.04 17.85 -27.68
C THR A 137 68.81 18.61 -28.99
N THR A 138 69.73 18.52 -29.96
CA THR A 138 69.62 19.24 -31.25
C THR A 138 68.45 18.74 -32.09
N LYS A 139 68.18 17.43 -32.11
CA LYS A 139 67.00 16.87 -32.79
C LYS A 139 65.67 17.16 -32.07
N LYS A 140 65.71 17.81 -30.90
CA LYS A 140 64.55 18.11 -30.07
C LYS A 140 63.70 16.87 -29.79
N VAL A 141 64.35 15.74 -29.50
CA VAL A 141 63.67 14.45 -29.28
C VAL A 141 62.61 14.58 -28.18
N SER A 142 62.91 15.34 -27.10
CA SER A 142 61.95 15.62 -26.02
C SER A 142 60.64 16.22 -26.53
N ALA A 143 60.71 17.21 -27.43
CA ALA A 143 59.51 17.86 -27.96
C ALA A 143 58.65 16.91 -28.81
N VAL A 144 59.28 15.99 -29.55
CA VAL A 144 58.56 14.98 -30.34
C VAL A 144 57.88 13.96 -29.42
N ILE A 145 58.58 13.50 -28.37
CA ILE A 145 58.02 12.59 -27.37
C ILE A 145 56.87 13.26 -26.59
N ASP A 146 57.02 14.52 -26.20
CA ASP A 146 55.96 15.29 -25.54
C ASP A 146 54.71 15.43 -26.44
N GLY A 147 54.90 15.60 -27.75
CA GLY A 147 53.81 15.57 -28.73
C GLY A 147 53.07 14.23 -28.74
N TYR A 148 53.79 13.11 -28.71
CA TYR A 148 53.17 11.79 -28.58
C TYR A 148 52.46 11.60 -27.24
N LYS A 149 53.07 12.03 -26.13
CA LYS A 149 52.47 12.02 -24.79
C LYS A 149 51.12 12.76 -24.78
N GLN A 150 51.06 13.93 -25.42
CA GLN A 150 49.81 14.69 -25.54
C GLN A 150 48.77 13.95 -26.38
N ARG A 151 49.17 13.39 -27.53
CA ARG A 151 48.27 12.58 -28.38
C ARG A 151 47.71 11.36 -27.64
N VAL A 152 48.53 10.65 -26.88
CA VAL A 152 48.09 9.53 -26.04
C VAL A 152 47.02 9.98 -25.04
N ASN A 153 47.25 11.10 -24.34
CA ASN A 153 46.28 11.65 -23.38
C ASN A 153 44.97 12.08 -24.03
N ASN A 154 45.02 12.68 -25.22
CA ASN A 154 43.82 13.07 -25.96
C ASN A 154 42.99 11.83 -26.34
N ILE A 155 43.62 10.78 -26.86
CA ILE A 155 42.91 9.52 -27.18
C ILE A 155 42.30 8.89 -25.92
N LYS A 156 43.02 8.94 -24.78
CA LYS A 156 42.48 8.48 -23.49
C LYS A 156 41.24 9.27 -23.07
N ALA A 157 41.27 10.60 -23.20
CA ALA A 157 40.13 11.46 -22.88
C ALA A 157 38.92 11.18 -23.78
N ASP A 158 39.13 11.08 -25.10
CA ASP A 158 38.09 10.74 -26.07
C ASP A 158 37.42 9.40 -25.75
N TYR A 159 38.22 8.39 -25.39
CA TYR A 159 37.71 7.07 -25.03
C TYR A 159 36.91 7.10 -23.73
N LEU A 160 37.37 7.83 -22.71
CA LEU A 160 36.63 7.99 -21.46
C LEU A 160 35.25 8.63 -21.70
N VAL A 161 35.19 9.62 -22.59
CA VAL A 161 33.92 10.24 -23.00
C VAL A 161 33.02 9.22 -23.71
N LEU A 162 33.56 8.42 -24.63
CA LEU A 162 32.81 7.38 -25.35
C LEU A 162 32.22 6.35 -24.38
N VAL A 163 33.04 5.71 -23.54
CA VAL A 163 32.58 4.67 -22.60
C VAL A 163 31.57 5.22 -21.60
N THR A 164 31.79 6.44 -21.09
CA THR A 164 30.85 7.07 -20.17
C THR A 164 29.51 7.34 -20.85
N THR A 165 29.53 7.76 -22.12
CA THR A 165 28.31 8.03 -22.90
C THR A 165 27.56 6.74 -23.20
N ASP A 166 28.24 5.72 -23.72
CA ASP A 166 27.62 4.42 -24.03
C ASP A 166 27.03 3.76 -22.78
N SER A 167 27.76 3.81 -21.66
CA SER A 167 27.27 3.29 -20.38
C SER A 167 26.01 4.03 -19.93
N ARG A 168 25.99 5.37 -20.04
CA ARG A 168 24.80 6.18 -19.70
C ARG A 168 23.61 5.85 -20.59
N LEU A 169 23.82 5.66 -21.90
CA LEU A 169 22.76 5.29 -22.83
C LEU A 169 22.20 3.90 -22.53
N ALA A 170 23.07 2.91 -22.25
CA ALA A 170 22.64 1.57 -21.86
C ALA A 170 21.83 1.58 -20.57
N ILE A 171 22.28 2.32 -19.54
CA ILE A 171 21.55 2.49 -18.28
C ILE A 171 20.19 3.14 -18.51
N SER A 172 20.12 4.18 -19.35
CA SER A 172 18.85 4.84 -19.71
C SER A 172 17.88 3.86 -20.36
N GLY A 173 18.33 3.06 -21.32
CA GLY A 173 17.47 2.05 -21.97
C GLY A 173 16.98 0.97 -20.99
N MET A 174 17.80 0.58 -20.02
CA MET A 174 17.38 -0.33 -18.94
C MET A 174 16.37 0.33 -18.00
N GLN A 175 16.55 1.60 -17.65
CA GLN A 175 15.60 2.36 -16.83
C GLN A 175 14.23 2.47 -17.52
N ASP A 176 14.19 2.76 -18.82
CA ASP A 176 12.95 2.82 -19.59
C ASP A 176 12.24 1.46 -19.63
N THR A 177 13.00 0.38 -19.83
CA THR A 177 12.47 -1.00 -19.78
C THR A 177 11.91 -1.34 -18.39
N LEU A 178 12.59 -0.91 -17.33
CA LEU A 178 12.12 -1.11 -15.96
C LEU A 178 10.85 -0.31 -15.66
N ILE A 179 10.80 0.96 -16.06
CA ILE A 179 9.63 1.82 -15.88
C ILE A 179 8.41 1.22 -16.58
N THR A 180 8.55 0.81 -17.84
CA THR A 180 7.46 0.20 -18.61
C THR A 180 6.96 -1.11 -18.00
N THR A 181 7.85 -2.00 -17.59
CA THR A 181 7.48 -3.27 -16.96
C THR A 181 6.80 -3.10 -15.61
N VAL A 182 7.31 -2.20 -14.76
CA VAL A 182 6.69 -1.87 -13.46
C VAL A 182 5.32 -1.23 -13.66
N THR A 183 5.17 -0.34 -14.64
CA THR A 183 3.88 0.32 -14.95
C THR A 183 2.85 -0.72 -15.37
N HIS A 184 3.19 -1.60 -16.33
CA HIS A 184 2.29 -2.66 -16.78
C HIS A 184 1.91 -3.65 -15.68
N ALA A 185 2.87 -4.05 -14.83
CA ALA A 185 2.60 -4.91 -13.68
C ALA A 185 1.66 -4.24 -12.67
N THR A 186 1.83 -2.94 -12.44
CA THR A 186 0.97 -2.14 -11.54
C THR A 186 -0.44 -2.04 -12.08
N GLU A 187 -0.62 -1.72 -13.36
CA GLU A 187 -1.93 -1.66 -14.01
C GLU A 187 -2.63 -3.03 -13.99
N THR A 188 -1.88 -4.11 -14.24
CA THR A 188 -2.41 -5.48 -14.17
C THR A 188 -2.86 -5.83 -12.76
N ALA A 189 -2.04 -5.52 -11.75
CA ALA A 189 -2.39 -5.76 -10.34
C ALA A 189 -3.62 -4.95 -9.93
N GLN A 190 -3.68 -3.68 -10.30
CA GLN A 190 -4.82 -2.80 -10.03
C GLN A 190 -6.11 -3.36 -10.64
N SER A 191 -6.09 -3.76 -11.91
CA SER A 191 -7.24 -4.38 -12.59
C SER A 191 -7.71 -5.67 -11.88
N ARG A 192 -6.79 -6.54 -11.46
CA ARG A 192 -7.11 -7.77 -10.72
C ARG A 192 -7.71 -7.49 -9.34
N ILE A 193 -7.17 -6.51 -8.61
CA ILE A 193 -7.71 -6.11 -7.31
C ILE A 193 -9.13 -5.54 -7.49
N THR A 194 -9.31 -4.59 -8.42
CA THR A 194 -10.62 -3.97 -8.67
C THR A 194 -11.67 -5.00 -9.09
N SER A 195 -11.33 -5.94 -9.98
CA SER A 195 -12.27 -6.99 -10.40
C SER A 195 -12.62 -7.95 -9.25
N THR A 196 -11.64 -8.34 -8.43
CA THR A 196 -11.86 -9.22 -7.27
C THR A 196 -12.75 -8.55 -6.22
N VAL A 197 -12.46 -7.30 -5.87
CA VAL A 197 -13.26 -6.51 -4.92
C VAL A 197 -14.69 -6.34 -5.44
N LYS A 198 -14.85 -6.06 -6.73
CA LYS A 198 -16.18 -5.94 -7.35
C LYS A 198 -16.97 -7.24 -7.28
N ALA A 199 -16.37 -8.37 -7.63
CA ALA A 199 -17.01 -9.68 -7.56
C ALA A 199 -17.46 -10.03 -6.12
N GLN A 200 -16.62 -9.72 -5.13
CA GLN A 200 -16.95 -9.95 -3.73
C GLN A 200 -18.09 -9.03 -3.25
N ALA A 201 -18.08 -7.75 -3.65
CA ALA A 201 -19.15 -6.82 -3.32
C ALA A 201 -20.50 -7.25 -3.91
N ASP A 202 -20.51 -7.74 -5.14
CA ASP A 202 -21.73 -8.26 -5.78
C ASP A 202 -22.24 -9.54 -5.09
N CYS A 203 -21.33 -10.43 -4.65
CA CYS A 203 -21.68 -11.61 -3.86
C CYS A 203 -22.34 -11.23 -2.52
N MET A 204 -21.68 -10.38 -1.72
CA MET A 204 -22.21 -9.92 -0.43
C MET A 204 -23.57 -9.23 -0.59
N ARG A 205 -23.73 -8.42 -1.64
CA ARG A 205 -25.02 -7.79 -1.96
C ARG A 205 -26.10 -8.83 -2.24
N GLY A 206 -25.77 -9.92 -2.94
CA GLY A 206 -26.68 -11.03 -3.17
C GLY A 206 -27.13 -11.72 -1.88
N GLU A 207 -26.18 -12.02 -0.99
CA GLU A 207 -26.46 -12.64 0.32
C GLU A 207 -27.36 -11.77 1.19
N ILE A 208 -27.07 -10.47 1.29
CA ILE A 208 -27.89 -9.51 2.06
C ILE A 208 -29.33 -9.49 1.54
N ARG A 209 -29.53 -9.49 0.22
CA ARG A 209 -30.88 -9.54 -0.37
C ARG A 209 -31.60 -10.84 -0.04
N SER A 210 -30.91 -11.97 -0.14
CA SER A 210 -31.46 -13.29 0.19
C SER A 210 -31.91 -13.35 1.65
N LEU A 211 -31.04 -12.93 2.57
CA LEU A 211 -31.34 -12.86 3.99
C LEU A 211 -32.54 -11.95 4.28
N GLY A 212 -32.59 -10.77 3.65
CA GLY A 212 -33.72 -9.85 3.77
C GLY A 212 -35.04 -10.44 3.27
N ASN A 213 -35.02 -11.27 2.23
CA ASN A 213 -36.20 -11.99 1.76
C ASN A 213 -36.66 -13.05 2.77
N ILE A 214 -35.74 -13.86 3.29
CA ILE A 214 -36.05 -14.86 4.32
C ILE A 214 -36.65 -14.19 5.56
N GLN A 215 -36.07 -13.08 6.00
CA GLN A 215 -36.58 -12.33 7.15
C GLN A 215 -38.00 -11.81 6.90
N ARG A 216 -38.26 -11.23 5.72
CA ARG A 216 -39.59 -10.75 5.34
C ARG A 216 -40.62 -11.87 5.33
N ASP A 217 -40.29 -13.02 4.75
CA ASP A 217 -41.17 -14.19 4.72
C ASP A 217 -41.47 -14.71 6.13
N HIS A 218 -40.46 -14.73 7.00
CA HIS A 218 -40.64 -15.14 8.39
C HIS A 218 -41.54 -14.15 9.16
N THR A 219 -41.33 -12.86 8.99
CA THR A 219 -42.19 -11.81 9.57
C THR A 219 -43.62 -11.94 9.06
N ALA A 220 -43.84 -12.16 7.76
CA ALA A 220 -45.18 -12.35 7.19
C ALA A 220 -45.90 -13.55 7.83
N LYS A 221 -45.22 -14.70 8.00
CA LYS A 221 -45.77 -15.89 8.67
C LYS A 221 -46.11 -15.65 10.14
N ILE A 222 -45.30 -14.87 10.86
CA ILE A 222 -45.62 -14.49 12.24
C ILE A 222 -46.89 -13.62 12.25
N CYS A 223 -46.94 -12.61 11.39
CA CYS A 223 -48.11 -11.74 11.28
C CYS A 223 -49.39 -12.51 10.95
N GLU A 224 -49.33 -13.47 10.02
CA GLU A 224 -50.45 -14.34 9.67
C GLU A 224 -50.92 -15.19 10.86
N LYS A 225 -50.00 -15.85 11.59
CA LYS A 225 -50.34 -16.61 12.81
C LYS A 225 -50.95 -15.75 13.91
N LEU A 226 -50.49 -14.51 14.07
CA LEU A 226 -51.05 -13.57 15.03
C LEU A 226 -52.44 -13.10 14.62
N GLN A 227 -52.71 -12.98 13.31
CA GLN A 227 -54.04 -12.65 12.79
C GLN A 227 -55.02 -13.82 12.87
N ASP A 228 -54.57 -15.07 12.70
CA ASP A 228 -55.41 -16.26 12.88
C ASP A 228 -55.84 -16.48 14.35
N MET A 229 -55.14 -15.86 15.30
CA MET A 229 -55.56 -15.80 16.71
C MET A 229 -56.66 -14.75 16.98
N THR A 230 -57.34 -14.23 15.96
CA THR A 230 -58.50 -13.31 16.08
C THR A 230 -59.79 -13.99 16.58
N GLY A 231 -59.68 -15.12 17.28
CA GLY A 231 -60.74 -15.67 18.11
C GLY A 231 -60.34 -15.66 19.59
N TYR A 232 -60.74 -14.61 20.32
CA TYR A 232 -60.71 -14.49 21.79
C TYR A 232 -59.34 -14.59 22.49
N TYR A 233 -58.82 -13.43 22.92
CA TYR A 233 -57.57 -13.31 23.68
C TYR A 233 -57.65 -14.02 25.04
N ARG A 234 -56.62 -14.81 25.34
CA ARG A 234 -56.49 -15.68 26.52
C ARG A 234 -56.05 -14.89 27.76
N GLY A 235 -56.95 -14.07 28.31
CA GLY A 235 -56.95 -13.70 29.75
C GLY A 235 -55.68 -13.06 30.33
N HIS A 236 -54.87 -12.34 29.55
CA HIS A 236 -53.78 -11.50 30.09
C HIS A 236 -54.05 -10.06 29.67
N ILE A 237 -54.31 -9.15 30.61
CA ILE A 237 -54.53 -7.75 30.26
C ILE A 237 -53.21 -7.15 29.76
N ARG A 238 -53.26 -6.38 28.68
CA ARG A 238 -52.11 -5.58 28.24
C ARG A 238 -51.93 -4.38 29.16
N GLU A 239 -50.74 -4.21 29.70
CA GLU A 239 -50.35 -2.96 30.34
C GLU A 239 -49.93 -1.97 29.25
N LEU A 240 -50.71 -0.91 29.10
CA LEU A 240 -50.54 0.11 28.05
C LEU A 240 -49.85 1.34 28.62
N ARG A 241 -48.93 1.92 27.85
CA ARG A 241 -48.37 3.23 28.16
C ARG A 241 -49.29 4.30 27.58
N MET A 242 -49.28 5.48 28.19
CA MET A 242 -50.05 6.63 27.69
C MET A 242 -49.73 6.95 26.22
N GLY A 243 -48.46 6.82 25.81
CA GLY A 243 -48.03 7.06 24.43
C GLY A 243 -48.58 6.06 23.40
N ASP A 244 -49.08 4.91 23.86
CA ASP A 244 -49.63 3.86 22.99
C ASP A 244 -51.12 4.14 22.67
N ILE A 245 -51.75 5.14 23.31
CA ILE A 245 -53.18 5.41 23.25
C ILE A 245 -53.44 6.73 22.53
N TYR A 246 -54.14 6.68 21.40
CA TYR A 246 -54.51 7.85 20.59
C TYR A 246 -56.02 8.11 20.70
N VAL A 247 -56.40 9.13 21.46
CA VAL A 247 -57.80 9.52 21.66
C VAL A 247 -58.28 10.41 20.51
N GLU A 248 -59.34 10.02 19.81
CA GLU A 248 -59.81 10.71 18.59
C GLU A 248 -61.09 11.55 18.82
N ARG A 249 -62.07 11.04 19.58
CA ARG A 249 -63.36 11.74 19.79
C ARG A 249 -63.94 11.47 21.17
N LEU A 250 -64.34 12.53 21.88
CA LEU A 250 -65.09 12.44 23.14
C LEU A 250 -66.51 11.90 22.87
N VAL A 251 -66.98 10.95 23.68
CA VAL A 251 -68.41 10.60 23.70
C VAL A 251 -69.13 11.71 24.48
N SER A 252 -70.13 12.37 23.87
CA SER A 252 -70.82 13.51 24.50
C SER A 252 -71.34 13.16 25.89
N PRO A 253 -71.17 14.05 26.90
CA PRO A 253 -71.64 13.80 28.25
C PRO A 253 -73.17 13.83 28.26
N ARG A 254 -73.82 12.69 28.57
CA ARG A 254 -75.18 12.77 29.12
C ARG A 254 -75.03 13.29 30.54
N HIS A 255 -75.65 14.45 30.81
CA HIS A 255 -75.62 15.14 32.11
C HIS A 255 -76.05 14.20 33.25
N ASP A 256 -75.06 13.67 33.94
CA ASP A 256 -75.24 13.04 35.25
C ASP A 256 -73.98 13.39 36.07
N SER A 257 -74.13 14.35 36.99
CA SER A 257 -73.05 15.03 37.72
C SER A 257 -72.38 14.16 38.80
N THR A 258 -72.37 12.84 38.60
CA THR A 258 -71.93 11.83 39.57
C THR A 258 -70.86 10.88 39.03
N ARG A 259 -70.34 11.10 37.80
CA ARG A 259 -69.37 10.18 37.17
C ARG A 259 -67.93 10.65 37.32
N GLU A 260 -67.09 9.78 37.87
CA GLU A 260 -65.63 9.98 38.04
C GLU A 260 -64.81 9.54 36.81
N TYR A 261 -65.46 9.28 35.65
CA TYR A 261 -64.80 8.87 34.40
C TYR A 261 -65.48 9.45 33.14
N GLN A 262 -64.73 9.45 32.04
CA GLN A 262 -65.15 9.87 30.71
C GLN A 262 -64.83 8.79 29.66
N ASP A 263 -65.80 8.46 28.82
CA ASP A 263 -65.61 7.51 27.72
C ASP A 263 -65.28 8.24 26.41
N CYS A 264 -64.31 7.71 25.66
CA CYS A 264 -63.81 8.26 24.39
C CYS A 264 -63.63 7.15 23.34
N TYR A 265 -63.68 7.51 22.07
CA TYR A 265 -63.22 6.66 20.98
C TYR A 265 -61.79 6.99 20.59
N GLY A 266 -60.99 5.97 20.33
CA GLY A 266 -59.61 6.14 19.90
C GLY A 266 -58.99 4.87 19.34
N THR A 267 -57.72 4.97 18.97
CA THR A 267 -56.90 3.84 18.50
C THR A 267 -55.79 3.57 19.50
N VAL A 268 -55.27 2.34 19.48
CA VAL A 268 -54.15 1.94 20.33
C VAL A 268 -53.07 1.34 19.43
N GLU A 269 -51.82 1.66 19.71
CA GLU A 269 -50.66 1.10 19.01
C GLU A 269 -50.74 -0.44 19.02
N CYS A 270 -50.43 -1.06 17.89
CA CYS A 270 -50.64 -2.50 17.65
C CYS A 270 -52.11 -2.96 17.62
N SER A 271 -53.09 -2.05 17.51
CA SER A 271 -54.47 -2.39 17.18
C SER A 271 -54.94 -1.77 15.87
N ASN A 272 -55.54 -2.62 15.05
CA ASN A 272 -56.10 -2.34 13.74
C ASN A 272 -57.62 -2.03 13.79
N THR A 273 -58.19 -1.85 14.99
CA THR A 273 -59.61 -1.54 15.19
C THR A 273 -59.78 -0.43 16.22
N ALA A 274 -60.77 0.44 16.02
CA ALA A 274 -61.14 1.47 16.98
C ALA A 274 -61.56 0.85 18.33
N LYS A 275 -61.23 1.56 19.42
CA LYS A 275 -61.44 1.15 20.80
C LYS A 275 -62.31 2.16 21.53
N ILE A 276 -62.99 1.67 22.57
CA ILE A 276 -63.61 2.52 23.60
C ILE A 276 -62.58 2.64 24.73
N ILE A 277 -62.29 3.87 25.13
CA ILE A 277 -61.30 4.22 26.14
C ILE A 277 -62.05 4.93 27.27
N ARG A 278 -62.08 4.32 28.45
CA ARG A 278 -62.61 4.93 29.67
C ARG A 278 -61.48 5.57 30.44
N VAL A 279 -61.49 6.90 30.55
CA VAL A 279 -60.50 7.69 31.26
C VAL A 279 -61.08 8.14 32.60
N TYR A 280 -60.44 7.78 33.70
CA TYR A 280 -60.85 8.21 35.04
C TYR A 280 -60.31 9.62 35.30
N GLN A 281 -61.15 10.50 35.82
CA GLN A 281 -60.78 11.88 36.12
C GLN A 281 -59.98 11.92 37.41
N HIS A 282 -58.81 12.56 37.35
CA HIS A 282 -57.95 12.74 38.51
C HIS A 282 -58.46 13.91 39.36
N SER A 283 -58.72 13.67 40.64
CA SER A 283 -58.97 14.70 41.65
C SER A 283 -57.93 14.58 42.77
N THR A 284 -57.26 15.68 43.08
CA THR A 284 -56.16 15.74 44.07
C THR A 284 -56.62 15.46 45.50
N ASP A 285 -57.92 15.60 45.78
CA ASP A 285 -58.46 15.47 47.14
C ASP A 285 -58.81 14.01 47.50
N ASN A 286 -58.73 13.07 46.55
CA ASN A 286 -59.19 11.67 46.77
C ASN A 286 -58.46 10.62 45.90
N GLU A 287 -57.18 10.84 45.58
CA GLU A 287 -56.38 10.02 44.65
C GLU A 287 -56.36 8.52 45.02
N GLU A 288 -56.13 8.19 46.29
CA GLU A 288 -56.07 6.80 46.77
C GLU A 288 -57.40 6.06 46.60
N ALA A 289 -58.52 6.77 46.79
CA ALA A 289 -59.85 6.21 46.59
C ALA A 289 -60.14 5.93 45.11
N ILE A 290 -59.68 6.80 44.20
CA ILE A 290 -59.84 6.64 42.74
C ILE A 290 -59.02 5.46 42.23
N PHE A 291 -57.77 5.31 42.66
CA PHE A 291 -56.94 4.16 42.29
C PHE A 291 -57.52 2.85 42.81
N LYS A 292 -58.01 2.83 44.05
CA LYS A 292 -58.66 1.66 44.62
C LYS A 292 -59.93 1.29 43.84
N GLN A 293 -60.77 2.26 43.51
CA GLN A 293 -61.98 2.04 42.70
C GLN A 293 -61.62 1.56 41.28
N PHE A 294 -60.58 2.12 40.67
CA PHE A 294 -60.09 1.69 39.36
C PHE A 294 -59.64 0.24 39.37
N ASP A 295 -58.87 -0.18 40.37
CA ASP A 295 -58.41 -1.56 40.48
C ASP A 295 -59.58 -2.52 40.78
N GLU A 296 -60.52 -2.13 41.65
CA GLU A 296 -61.74 -2.92 41.91
C GLU A 296 -62.57 -3.14 40.64
N VAL A 297 -62.77 -2.08 39.83
CA VAL A 297 -63.50 -2.16 38.56
C VAL A 297 -62.72 -2.96 37.52
N THR A 298 -61.40 -2.77 37.44
CA THR A 298 -60.53 -3.52 36.54
C THR A 298 -60.60 -5.02 36.86
N GLU A 299 -60.46 -5.40 38.13
CA GLU A 299 -60.57 -6.79 38.59
C GLU A 299 -61.94 -7.39 38.32
N ALA A 300 -63.03 -6.63 38.57
CA ALA A 300 -64.37 -7.09 38.24
C ALA A 300 -64.54 -7.37 36.74
N LEU A 301 -63.98 -6.51 35.89
CA LEU A 301 -64.06 -6.61 34.43
C LEU A 301 -63.17 -7.72 33.84
N ILE A 302 -62.00 -7.99 34.42
CA ILE A 302 -61.14 -9.14 34.02
C ILE A 302 -61.91 -10.45 34.14
N ASN A 303 -62.64 -10.58 35.24
CA ASN A 303 -63.33 -11.81 35.62
C ASN A 303 -64.68 -11.96 34.91
N LEU A 304 -65.17 -10.90 34.25
CA LEU A 304 -66.47 -10.88 33.58
C LEU A 304 -66.34 -11.39 32.12
N ARG A 305 -66.70 -12.66 31.91
CA ARG A 305 -66.68 -13.30 30.58
C ARG A 305 -68.09 -13.47 30.03
N HIS A 306 -68.54 -12.55 29.19
CA HIS A 306 -69.83 -12.65 28.53
C HIS A 306 -69.75 -12.15 27.07
N PRO A 307 -70.37 -12.84 26.09
CA PRO A 307 -70.30 -12.46 24.68
C PRO A 307 -70.90 -11.09 24.36
N ASN A 308 -71.81 -10.59 25.20
CA ASN A 308 -72.47 -9.28 25.02
C ASN A 308 -71.85 -8.14 25.85
N ILE A 309 -70.72 -8.37 26.53
CA ILE A 309 -70.05 -7.37 27.37
C ILE A 309 -68.69 -7.03 26.77
N ALA A 310 -68.37 -5.73 26.72
CA ALA A 310 -67.09 -5.25 26.22
C ALA A 310 -65.94 -5.89 27.02
N GLN A 311 -65.04 -6.58 26.33
CA GLN A 311 -63.87 -7.19 26.96
C GLN A 311 -62.73 -6.19 27.07
N ILE A 312 -61.95 -6.25 28.15
CA ILE A 312 -60.77 -5.38 28.32
C ILE A 312 -59.71 -5.76 27.27
N PHE A 313 -59.27 -4.76 26.51
CA PHE A 313 -58.11 -4.82 25.61
C PHE A 313 -56.80 -4.55 26.37
N GLY A 314 -56.80 -3.55 27.24
CA GLY A 314 -55.64 -3.17 28.04
C GLY A 314 -55.98 -2.12 29.09
N VAL A 315 -55.06 -1.87 30.02
CA VAL A 315 -55.19 -0.86 31.07
C VAL A 315 -53.96 0.03 31.10
N CYS A 316 -54.16 1.33 31.34
CA CYS A 316 -53.11 2.29 31.58
C CYS A 316 -53.24 2.80 33.02
N ARG A 317 -52.19 2.60 33.83
CA ARG A 317 -52.13 3.04 35.24
C ARG A 317 -51.28 4.29 35.43
N SER A 318 -51.14 5.13 34.40
CA SER A 318 -50.37 6.35 34.52
C SER A 318 -51.07 7.32 35.50
N PRO A 319 -50.38 7.93 36.46
CA PRO A 319 -50.98 8.88 37.40
C PRO A 319 -51.75 10.03 36.74
N ASN A 320 -51.27 10.46 35.57
CA ASN A 320 -51.87 11.55 34.80
C ASN A 320 -52.88 11.06 33.73
N PHE A 321 -53.02 9.74 33.56
CA PHE A 321 -53.87 9.14 32.54
C PHE A 321 -54.26 7.71 32.92
N LEU A 322 -55.24 7.60 33.81
CA LEU A 322 -55.78 6.33 34.30
C LEU A 322 -56.89 5.87 33.36
N ALA A 323 -56.67 4.77 32.62
CA ALA A 323 -57.60 4.37 31.56
C ALA A 323 -57.80 2.85 31.42
N ILE A 324 -59.03 2.44 31.11
CA ILE A 324 -59.39 1.08 30.68
C ILE A 324 -59.76 1.12 29.20
N VAL A 325 -59.11 0.31 28.39
CA VAL A 325 -59.36 0.19 26.94
C VAL A 325 -60.13 -1.10 26.69
N PHE A 326 -61.20 -1.03 25.89
CA PHE A 326 -62.05 -2.18 25.55
C PHE A 326 -61.92 -2.63 24.09
N HIS A 327 -62.10 -3.92 23.84
CA HIS A 327 -62.23 -4.51 22.50
C HIS A 327 -63.59 -4.13 21.86
N GLY A 328 -63.54 -3.32 20.80
CA GLY A 328 -64.67 -3.11 19.87
C GLY A 328 -65.86 -2.32 20.40
N SER A 329 -66.84 -2.10 19.52
CA SER A 329 -68.11 -1.42 19.78
C SER A 329 -69.21 -2.43 20.15
N THR A 330 -69.26 -2.89 21.40
CA THR A 330 -70.38 -3.73 21.85
C THR A 330 -71.69 -2.96 21.89
N GLN A 331 -72.80 -3.65 21.62
CA GLN A 331 -74.15 -3.11 21.46
C GLN A 331 -74.75 -2.51 22.75
N MET A 332 -74.14 -2.78 23.90
CA MET A 332 -74.47 -2.17 25.19
C MET A 332 -73.23 -1.58 25.84
N CYS A 333 -73.38 -0.39 26.41
CA CYS A 333 -72.33 0.27 27.15
C CYS A 333 -72.27 -0.33 28.57
N PHE A 334 -71.11 -0.40 29.22
CA PHE A 334 -70.99 -0.95 30.59
C PHE A 334 -71.93 -0.26 31.60
N HIS A 335 -72.33 0.98 31.31
CA HIS A 335 -73.32 1.70 32.09
C HIS A 335 -74.72 1.03 32.08
N ASP A 336 -75.14 0.46 30.94
CA ASP A 336 -76.41 -0.27 30.83
C ASP A 336 -76.37 -1.59 31.64
N TYR A 337 -75.19 -2.17 31.80
CA TYR A 337 -74.94 -3.34 32.64
C TYR A 337 -74.94 -2.98 34.14
N GLU A 338 -74.30 -1.90 34.56
CA GLU A 338 -74.32 -1.39 35.94
C GLU A 338 -75.74 -1.00 36.41
N LEU A 339 -76.54 -0.36 35.55
CA LEU A 339 -77.95 -0.06 35.84
C LEU A 339 -78.76 -1.35 36.04
N GLY A 340 -78.54 -2.37 35.19
CA GLY A 340 -79.14 -3.69 35.35
C GLY A 340 -78.72 -4.42 36.62
N ARG A 341 -77.47 -4.22 37.07
CA ARG A 341 -76.93 -4.79 38.30
C ARG A 341 -77.55 -4.16 39.56
N ARG A 342 -77.84 -2.85 39.55
CA ARG A 342 -78.56 -2.20 40.67
C ARG A 342 -80.00 -2.70 40.81
N ILE A 343 -80.68 -3.01 39.70
CA ILE A 343 -82.02 -3.62 39.71
C ILE A 343 -81.95 -5.07 40.26
N PHE A 344 -80.92 -5.83 39.90
CA PHE A 344 -80.73 -7.20 40.38
C PHE A 344 -80.37 -7.29 41.88
N ILE A 345 -79.63 -6.32 42.43
CA ILE A 345 -79.25 -6.31 43.84
C ILE A 345 -80.41 -5.85 44.75
N GLN A 346 -81.33 -5.00 44.27
CA GLN A 346 -82.56 -4.65 45.00
C GLN A 346 -83.57 -5.81 45.12
N ALA A 347 -83.50 -6.83 44.26
CA ALA A 347 -84.39 -7.99 44.29
C ALA A 347 -84.02 -9.06 45.34
N PHE A 348 -82.80 -9.03 45.91
CA PHE A 348 -82.31 -10.05 46.86
C PHE A 348 -82.27 -9.59 48.33
N HIS A 349 -82.98 -8.52 48.68
CA HIS A 349 -83.15 -8.08 50.08
C HIS A 349 -84.62 -8.05 50.55
N VAL A 350 -85.41 -9.03 50.13
CA VAL A 350 -86.66 -9.44 50.80
C VAL A 350 -86.66 -10.96 50.96
N SER A 351 -86.39 -11.42 52.18
CA SER A 351 -86.52 -12.79 52.74
C SER A 351 -87.90 -13.45 52.51
N PRO A 352 -88.19 -14.72 52.92
CA PRO A 352 -87.36 -15.89 53.27
C PRO A 352 -87.91 -17.28 52.78
N PHE A 353 -87.20 -18.38 53.12
CA PHE A 353 -87.72 -19.73 53.47
C PHE A 353 -88.58 -20.56 52.46
N ILE A 354 -88.10 -21.77 52.08
CA ILE A 354 -88.68 -23.10 52.44
C ILE A 354 -88.04 -24.26 51.66
N LYS A 355 -87.80 -25.34 52.44
CA LYS A 355 -87.40 -26.73 52.19
C LYS A 355 -88.02 -27.42 50.95
N HIS A 356 -87.28 -28.37 50.34
CA HIS A 356 -87.49 -29.82 50.56
C HIS A 356 -86.46 -30.72 49.85
N GLU A 357 -85.93 -31.67 50.63
CA GLU A 357 -85.57 -33.07 50.33
C GLU A 357 -85.06 -33.48 48.93
N ARG A 358 -83.84 -34.03 48.91
CA ARG A 358 -83.67 -35.48 49.09
C ARG A 358 -82.29 -35.82 49.68
#